data_AF-A0A1D2UH91-F1
#
_entry.id   AF-A0A1D2UH91-F1
#
_cell.length_a   1.000
_cell.length_b   1.000
_cell.length_c   1.000
_cell.angle_alpha   90.00
_cell.angle_beta   90.00
_cell.angle_gamma   90.00
#
_symmetry.space_group_name_H-M   'P 1'
#
loop_
_entity.id
_entity.type
_entity.pdbx_description
1 polymer ?
#
loop_
_entity_poly.entity_id
_entity_poly.type
_entity_poly.pdbx_seq_one_letter_code
_entity_poly.pdbx_strand_id
1 'polypeptide(L)'
;MTSDDLRRIFMGSTLFRLDTVLSPRLIPVLYVTGLATLLMWAVTHLVLAFASSFGDGLWSLLEIVVYGSFGLVMLRTVCEALLVWFKANEAAADSVSRTRISTSLLEDVRDAIHEMADEEDEIVDVDDLITPATDPAPDVEITPPRGPRRTARRTPSPKL
;
A
#
# COMPACT_ATOMS: atom_id res chain seq x y z
N MET A 1 -28.57 16.37 10.71
CA MET A 1 -27.49 15.89 9.82
C MET A 1 -28.09 14.74 9.03
N THR A 2 -28.11 14.85 7.70
CA THR A 2 -28.84 13.94 6.80
C THR A 2 -27.98 12.72 6.46
N SER A 3 -28.63 11.57 6.30
CA SER A 3 -28.00 10.30 5.89
C SER A 3 -27.20 10.41 4.58
N ASP A 4 -27.56 11.35 3.71
CA ASP A 4 -26.87 11.62 2.45
C ASP A 4 -25.48 12.25 2.65
N ASP A 5 -25.29 13.07 3.68
CA ASP A 5 -23.97 13.63 4.02
C ASP A 5 -23.04 12.58 4.60
N LEU A 6 -23.57 11.65 5.40
CA LEU A 6 -22.80 10.49 5.86
C LEU A 6 -22.38 9.63 4.67
N ARG A 7 -23.28 9.37 3.71
CA ARG A 7 -22.92 8.67 2.47
C ARG A 7 -21.86 9.43 1.69
N ARG A 8 -21.96 10.74 1.57
CA ARG A 8 -21.01 11.57 0.82
C ARG A 8 -19.63 11.68 1.49
N ILE A 9 -19.58 11.61 2.82
CA ILE A 9 -18.35 11.64 3.61
C ILE A 9 -17.70 10.23 3.67
N PHE A 10 -18.48 9.16 3.79
CA PHE A 10 -18.00 7.78 3.73
C PHE A 10 -17.67 7.31 2.29
N MET A 11 -18.27 7.90 1.26
CA MET A 11 -17.93 7.64 -0.15
C MET A 11 -17.01 8.71 -0.76
N GLY A 12 -16.65 9.73 0.00
CA GLY A 12 -15.75 10.80 -0.42
C GLY A 12 -14.31 10.30 -0.51
N SER A 13 -13.57 10.83 -1.49
CA SER A 13 -12.20 10.46 -1.89
C SER A 13 -11.12 10.45 -0.79
N THR A 14 -11.48 10.79 0.45
CA THR A 14 -10.64 10.71 1.65
C THR A 14 -10.53 9.29 2.19
N LEU A 15 -11.55 8.44 2.02
CA LEU A 15 -11.43 7.00 2.33
C LEU A 15 -10.49 6.29 1.36
N PHE A 16 -10.46 6.71 0.09
CA PHE A 16 -9.57 6.18 -0.95
C PHE A 16 -8.08 6.36 -0.65
N ARG A 17 -7.69 7.34 0.18
CA ARG A 17 -6.27 7.59 0.53
C ARG A 17 -5.79 6.80 1.75
N LEU A 18 -6.67 6.39 2.65
CA LEU A 18 -6.33 5.48 3.75
C LEU A 18 -6.45 4.01 3.33
N ASP A 19 -7.37 3.71 2.41
CA ASP A 19 -7.61 2.36 1.91
C ASP A 19 -6.36 1.74 1.26
N THR A 20 -5.59 2.51 0.49
CA THR A 20 -4.49 1.97 -0.32
C THR A 20 -3.36 1.33 0.51
N VAL A 21 -3.18 1.76 1.76
CA VAL A 21 -2.11 1.23 2.65
C VAL A 21 -2.69 0.31 3.74
N LEU A 22 -3.94 0.55 4.15
CA LEU A 22 -4.58 -0.26 5.18
C LEU A 22 -5.28 -1.51 4.63
N SER A 23 -5.64 -1.55 3.34
CA SER A 23 -6.40 -2.64 2.72
C SER A 23 -5.85 -4.06 2.99
N PRO A 24 -4.53 -4.35 2.86
CA PRO A 24 -4.03 -5.69 3.16
C PRO A 24 -4.04 -6.03 4.66
N ARG A 25 -4.09 -5.03 5.55
CA ARG A 25 -4.12 -5.22 7.02
C ARG A 25 -5.51 -5.13 7.62
N LEU A 26 -6.51 -4.61 6.90
CA LEU A 26 -7.86 -4.43 7.41
C LEU A 26 -8.53 -5.78 7.68
N ILE A 27 -8.38 -6.74 6.76
CA ILE A 27 -9.01 -8.06 6.84
C ILE A 27 -8.58 -8.83 8.10
N PRO A 28 -7.28 -9.00 8.42
CA PRO A 28 -6.90 -9.70 9.64
C PRO A 28 -7.35 -8.97 10.90
N VAL A 29 -7.33 -7.64 10.90
CA VAL A 29 -7.84 -6.84 12.04
C VAL A 29 -9.34 -7.07 12.22
N LEU A 30 -10.13 -6.96 11.15
CA LEU A 30 -11.59 -7.18 11.18
C LEU A 30 -11.93 -8.61 11.61
N TYR A 31 -11.16 -9.59 11.18
CA TYR A 31 -11.37 -10.98 11.57
C TYR A 31 -11.13 -11.18 13.08
N VAL A 32 -10.03 -10.65 13.61
CA VAL A 32 -9.72 -10.74 15.05
C VAL A 32 -10.75 -9.99 15.89
N THR A 33 -11.15 -8.79 15.49
CA THR A 33 -12.16 -8.01 16.21
C THR A 33 -13.54 -8.65 16.14
N GLY A 34 -13.94 -9.18 14.99
CA GLY A 34 -15.18 -9.92 14.82
C GLY A 34 -15.21 -11.20 15.66
N LEU A 35 -14.11 -11.96 15.65
CA LEU A 35 -13.96 -13.15 16.48
C LEU A 35 -14.01 -12.81 17.98
N ALA A 36 -13.30 -11.76 18.40
CA ALA A 36 -13.31 -11.30 19.80
C ALA A 36 -14.71 -10.86 20.24
N THR A 37 -15.45 -10.18 19.36
CA THR A 37 -16.83 -9.75 19.62
C THR A 37 -17.75 -10.94 19.79
N LEU A 38 -17.67 -11.95 18.89
CA LEU A 38 -18.45 -13.18 19.01
C LEU A 38 -18.12 -13.97 20.29
N LEU A 39 -16.84 -14.03 20.65
CA LEU A 39 -16.40 -14.71 21.87
C LEU A 39 -16.91 -13.99 23.12
N MET A 40 -16.75 -12.66 23.17
CA MET A 40 -17.23 -11.84 24.28
C MET A 40 -18.76 -11.97 24.42
N TRP A 41 -19.49 -11.94 23.31
CA TRP A 41 -20.94 -12.17 23.27
C TRP A 41 -21.31 -13.54 23.82
N ALA A 42 -20.66 -14.61 23.35
CA ALA A 42 -20.95 -15.97 23.80
C ALA A 42 -20.72 -16.15 25.31
N VAL A 43 -19.61 -15.62 25.84
CA VAL A 43 -19.29 -15.70 27.28
C VAL A 43 -20.30 -14.91 28.12
N THR A 44 -20.62 -13.67 27.73
CA THR A 44 -21.59 -12.86 28.46
C THR A 44 -22.99 -13.47 28.42
N HIS A 45 -23.43 -13.96 27.26
CA HIS A 45 -24.74 -14.62 27.11
C HIS A 45 -24.84 -15.92 27.93
N LEU A 46 -23.78 -16.73 27.93
CA LEU A 46 -23.71 -17.96 28.72
C LEU A 46 -23.82 -17.63 30.22
N VAL A 47 -23.01 -16.70 30.72
CA VAL A 47 -22.98 -16.35 32.14
C VAL A 47 -24.32 -15.76 32.60
N LEU A 48 -24.93 -14.88 31.80
CA LEU A 48 -26.22 -14.27 32.12
C LEU A 48 -27.35 -15.31 32.15
N ALA A 49 -27.38 -16.22 31.18
CA ALA A 49 -28.40 -17.26 31.12
C ALA A 49 -28.24 -18.30 32.24
N PHE A 50 -27.00 -18.68 32.58
CA PHE A 50 -26.76 -19.58 33.72
C PHE A 50 -27.06 -18.92 35.06
N ALA A 51 -26.92 -17.59 35.16
CA ALA A 51 -27.25 -16.84 36.38
C ALA A 51 -28.76 -16.77 36.65
N SER A 52 -29.62 -16.82 35.62
CA SER A 52 -31.07 -16.81 35.80
C SER A 52 -31.61 -18.19 36.21
N SER A 53 -31.26 -19.24 35.48
CA SER A 53 -31.64 -20.61 35.81
C SER A 53 -30.81 -21.64 35.05
N PHE A 54 -30.78 -22.89 35.56
CA PHE A 54 -30.06 -23.97 34.88
C PHE A 54 -30.71 -24.35 33.53
N GLY A 55 -32.03 -24.22 33.42
CA GLY A 55 -32.76 -24.48 32.17
C GLY A 55 -32.45 -23.45 31.09
N ASP A 56 -32.39 -22.17 31.46
CA ASP A 56 -32.00 -21.08 30.55
C ASP A 56 -30.55 -21.21 30.11
N GLY A 57 -29.66 -21.65 31.01
CA GLY A 57 -28.27 -21.96 30.67
C GLY A 57 -28.14 -23.04 29.60
N LEU A 58 -28.94 -24.10 29.67
CA LEU A 58 -28.94 -25.19 28.68
C LEU A 58 -29.49 -24.72 27.32
N TRP A 59 -30.54 -23.91 27.34
CA TRP A 59 -31.10 -23.28 26.14
C TRP A 59 -30.11 -22.29 25.50
N SER A 60 -29.42 -21.49 26.31
CA SER A 60 -28.38 -20.55 25.88
C SER A 60 -27.19 -21.26 25.23
N LEU A 61 -26.81 -22.44 25.71
CA LEU A 61 -25.74 -23.22 25.06
C LEU A 61 -26.14 -23.63 23.64
N LEU A 62 -27.38 -24.09 23.43
CA LEU A 62 -27.90 -24.39 22.10
C LEU A 62 -27.96 -23.13 21.22
N GLU A 63 -28.43 -22.02 21.80
CA GLU A 63 -28.49 -20.71 21.14
C GLU A 63 -27.12 -20.24 20.67
N ILE A 64 -26.10 -20.31 21.53
CA ILE A 64 -24.71 -19.94 21.20
C ILE A 64 -24.17 -20.82 20.08
N VAL A 65 -24.49 -22.12 20.04
CA VAL A 65 -24.06 -23.00 18.94
C VAL A 65 -24.69 -22.56 17.62
N VAL A 66 -26.00 -22.29 17.61
CA VAL A 66 -26.73 -21.89 16.39
C VAL A 66 -26.33 -20.48 15.93
N TYR A 67 -26.45 -19.48 16.80
CA TYR A 67 -26.14 -18.09 16.46
C TYR A 67 -24.65 -17.81 16.39
N GLY A 68 -23.82 -18.52 17.17
CA GLY A 68 -22.37 -18.42 17.08
C GLY A 68 -21.84 -19.01 15.77
N SER A 69 -22.34 -20.18 15.34
CA SER A 69 -21.97 -20.73 14.03
C SER A 69 -22.47 -19.85 12.88
N PHE A 70 -23.71 -19.36 12.96
CA PHE A 70 -24.23 -18.38 12.01
C PHE A 70 -23.39 -17.10 11.98
N GLY A 71 -22.99 -16.58 13.15
CA GLY A 71 -22.11 -15.43 13.29
C GLY A 71 -20.75 -15.64 12.64
N LEU A 72 -20.15 -16.83 12.79
CA LEU A 72 -18.90 -17.18 12.11
C LEU A 72 -19.06 -17.21 10.59
N VAL A 73 -20.15 -17.77 10.07
CA VAL A 73 -20.45 -17.79 8.63
C VAL A 73 -20.62 -16.37 8.11
N MET A 74 -21.37 -15.51 8.82
CA MET A 74 -21.55 -14.11 8.45
C MET A 74 -20.24 -13.35 8.48
N LEU A 75 -19.42 -13.52 9.52
CA LEU A 75 -18.09 -12.92 9.61
C LEU A 75 -17.23 -13.33 8.41
N ARG A 76 -17.23 -14.62 8.05
CA ARG A 76 -16.54 -15.13 6.88
C ARG A 76 -17.02 -14.49 5.59
N THR A 77 -18.33 -14.44 5.41
CA THR A 77 -18.97 -13.89 4.22
C THR A 77 -18.63 -12.40 4.05
N VAL A 78 -18.63 -11.63 5.14
CA VAL A 78 -18.25 -10.21 5.12
C VAL A 78 -16.77 -10.03 4.79
N CYS A 79 -15.88 -10.82 5.40
CA CYS A 79 -14.44 -10.77 5.08
C CYS A 79 -14.15 -11.12 3.62
N GLU A 80 -14.83 -12.14 3.08
CA GLU A 80 -14.70 -12.55 1.67
C GLU A 80 -15.30 -11.50 0.72
N ALA A 81 -16.46 -10.94 1.04
CA ALA A 81 -17.06 -9.87 0.26
C ALA A 81 -16.15 -8.62 0.21
N LEU A 82 -15.51 -8.27 1.33
CA LEU A 82 -14.53 -7.19 1.39
C LEU A 82 -13.30 -7.50 0.53
N LEU A 83 -12.78 -8.73 0.58
CA LEU A 83 -11.68 -9.17 -0.29
C LEU A 83 -12.02 -9.04 -1.77
N VAL A 84 -13.23 -9.49 -2.16
CA VAL A 84 -13.71 -9.37 -3.55
C VAL A 84 -13.88 -7.91 -3.95
N TRP A 85 -14.44 -7.09 -3.06
CA TRP A 85 -14.62 -5.66 -3.31
C TRP A 85 -13.28 -4.93 -3.47
N PHE A 86 -12.31 -5.20 -2.59
CA PHE A 86 -10.97 -4.66 -2.71
C PHE A 86 -10.29 -5.09 -4.00
N LYS A 87 -10.37 -6.37 -4.34
CA LYS A 87 -9.84 -6.90 -5.60
C LYS A 87 -10.48 -6.26 -6.83
N ALA A 88 -11.80 -6.02 -6.81
CA ALA A 88 -12.50 -5.33 -7.89
C ALA A 88 -12.08 -3.86 -8.03
N ASN A 89 -11.70 -3.22 -6.92
CA ASN A 89 -11.24 -1.83 -6.89
C ASN A 89 -9.71 -1.65 -7.01
N GLU A 90 -8.92 -2.73 -7.06
CA GLU A 90 -7.45 -2.64 -7.28
C GLU A 90 -7.12 -1.89 -8.58
N ALA A 91 -7.91 -2.08 -9.64
CA ALA A 91 -7.72 -1.36 -10.91
C ALA A 91 -7.87 0.17 -10.77
N ALA A 92 -8.74 0.63 -9.85
CA ALA A 92 -8.89 2.04 -9.54
C ALA A 92 -7.72 2.55 -8.67
N ALA A 93 -7.15 1.71 -7.80
CA ALA A 93 -6.00 2.06 -6.98
C ALA A 93 -4.69 2.14 -7.79
N ASP A 94 -4.49 1.24 -8.75
CA ASP A 94 -3.30 1.21 -9.62
C ASP A 94 -3.20 2.42 -10.55
N SER A 95 -4.34 2.97 -10.98
CA SER A 95 -4.34 4.20 -11.78
C SER A 95 -3.84 5.41 -10.96
N VAL A 96 -4.14 5.47 -9.66
CA VAL A 96 -3.74 6.57 -8.77
C VAL A 96 -2.26 6.45 -8.35
N SER A 97 -1.77 5.23 -8.08
CA SER A 97 -0.35 4.99 -7.77
C SER A 97 0.52 5.32 -8.98
N ARG A 98 0.13 4.87 -10.18
CA ARG A 98 0.81 5.18 -11.44
C ARG A 98 0.79 6.67 -11.75
N THR A 99 -0.33 7.36 -11.46
CA THR A 99 -0.42 8.82 -11.63
C THR A 99 0.60 9.53 -10.74
N ARG A 100 0.72 9.18 -9.44
CA ARG A 100 1.69 9.82 -8.53
C ARG A 100 3.15 9.54 -8.88
N ILE A 101 3.48 8.30 -9.26
CA ILE A 101 4.83 7.96 -9.73
C ILE A 101 5.15 8.77 -10.98
N SER A 102 4.18 8.93 -11.89
CA SER A 102 4.36 9.76 -13.09
C SER A 102 4.53 11.25 -12.74
N THR A 103 3.86 11.76 -11.70
CA THR A 103 4.02 13.16 -11.25
C THR A 103 5.39 13.40 -10.62
N SER A 104 5.85 12.49 -9.74
CA SER A 104 7.18 12.57 -9.11
C SER A 104 8.31 12.46 -10.13
N LEU A 105 8.20 11.56 -11.12
CA LEU A 105 9.19 11.47 -12.19
C LEU A 105 9.17 12.70 -13.12
N LEU A 106 8.00 13.29 -13.36
CA LEU A 106 7.90 14.54 -14.13
C LEU A 106 8.52 15.73 -13.38
N GLU A 107 8.34 15.77 -12.06
CA GLU A 107 8.97 16.78 -11.20
C GLU A 107 10.49 16.61 -11.18
N ASP A 108 11.01 15.40 -11.00
CA ASP A 108 12.46 15.12 -11.05
C ASP A 108 13.06 15.46 -12.42
N VAL A 109 12.39 15.10 -13.52
CA VAL A 109 12.86 15.43 -14.89
C VAL A 109 12.78 16.94 -15.14
N ARG A 110 11.74 17.62 -14.65
CA ARG A 110 11.60 19.07 -14.76
C ARG A 110 12.68 19.79 -13.96
N ASP A 111 13.00 19.29 -12.78
CA ASP A 111 14.05 19.84 -11.91
C ASP A 111 15.42 19.69 -12.57
N ALA A 112 15.73 18.49 -13.11
CA ALA A 112 16.95 18.25 -13.88
C ALA A 112 17.07 19.13 -15.14
N ILE A 113 15.95 19.39 -15.83
CA ILE A 113 15.93 20.31 -16.97
C ILE A 113 16.17 21.75 -16.52
N HIS A 114 15.65 22.16 -15.36
CA HIS A 114 15.85 23.49 -14.83
C HIS A 114 17.30 23.71 -14.38
N GLU A 115 17.90 22.70 -13.74
CA GLU A 115 19.32 22.68 -13.36
C GLU A 115 20.24 22.81 -14.58
N MET A 116 19.95 22.05 -15.66
CA MET A 116 20.69 22.19 -16.92
C MET A 116 20.52 23.56 -17.59
N ALA A 117 19.35 24.18 -17.47
CA ALA A 117 19.10 25.50 -18.05
C ALA A 117 19.77 26.62 -17.25
N ASP A 118 19.83 26.49 -15.92
CA ASP A 118 20.52 27.45 -15.05
C ASP A 118 22.06 27.36 -15.23
N GLU A 119 22.62 26.19 -15.53
CA GLU A 119 24.05 26.03 -15.85
C GLU A 119 24.45 26.64 -17.22
N GLU A 120 23.53 26.79 -18.18
CA GLU A 120 23.83 27.39 -19.49
C GLU A 120 23.94 28.93 -19.44
N ASP A 121 23.30 29.60 -18.48
CA ASP A 121 23.37 31.06 -18.31
C ASP A 121 24.65 31.53 -17.58
N GLU A 122 25.37 30.65 -16.87
CA GLU A 122 26.66 30.97 -16.22
C GLU A 122 27.87 30.84 -17.17
N ILE A 123 27.66 30.41 -18.43
CA ILE A 123 28.70 30.27 -19.47
C ILE A 123 28.57 31.36 -20.55
N VAL A 124 28.08 32.55 -20.19
CA VAL A 124 28.12 33.74 -21.05
C VAL A 124 29.03 34.82 -20.44
N ASP A 125 30.25 34.42 -20.08
CA ASP A 125 31.41 35.30 -19.98
C ASP A 125 32.64 34.63 -20.64
N VAL A 126 32.42 33.96 -21.79
CA VAL A 126 33.48 33.37 -22.62
C VAL A 126 34.02 34.37 -23.65
N ASP A 127 34.07 35.66 -23.32
CA ASP A 127 34.73 36.68 -24.16
C ASP A 127 36.21 36.93 -23.76
N ASP A 128 36.72 36.25 -22.71
CA ASP A 128 38.10 36.42 -22.24
C ASP A 128 39.04 35.22 -22.54
N LEU A 129 38.63 34.26 -23.38
CA LEU A 129 39.41 33.05 -23.70
C LEU A 129 39.94 32.98 -25.14
N ILE A 130 40.39 34.11 -25.71
CA ILE A 130 41.25 34.09 -26.90
C ILE A 130 42.72 34.14 -26.45
N THR A 131 43.26 33.00 -26.02
CA THR A 131 44.71 32.82 -25.90
C THR A 131 45.30 32.42 -27.27
N PRO A 132 46.41 33.04 -27.70
CA PRO A 132 46.98 32.81 -29.03
C PRO A 132 47.51 31.38 -29.20
N ALA A 133 47.27 30.81 -30.39
CA ALA A 133 47.46 29.41 -30.77
C ALA A 133 48.93 28.94 -30.86
N THR A 134 49.67 28.94 -29.75
CA THR A 134 51.07 28.43 -29.71
C THR A 134 51.42 27.51 -28.55
N ASP A 135 50.48 27.07 -27.71
CA ASP A 135 50.78 26.09 -26.64
C ASP A 135 50.18 24.71 -26.98
N PRO A 136 50.97 23.61 -26.98
CA PRO A 136 50.47 22.29 -27.33
C PRO A 136 49.54 21.75 -26.23
N ALA A 137 48.44 21.10 -26.66
CA ALA A 137 47.44 20.55 -25.77
C ALA A 137 48.03 19.54 -24.76
N PRO A 138 47.61 19.55 -23.49
CA PRO A 138 48.05 18.57 -22.51
C PRO A 138 47.52 17.18 -22.85
N ASP A 139 48.39 16.17 -22.74
CA ASP A 139 48.06 14.74 -22.93
C ASP A 139 47.03 14.30 -21.88
N VAL A 140 45.77 14.15 -22.28
CA VAL A 140 44.73 13.56 -21.44
C VAL A 140 44.77 12.05 -21.61
N GLU A 141 45.28 11.35 -20.60
CA GLU A 141 45.24 9.88 -20.52
C GLU A 141 43.78 9.40 -20.39
N ILE A 142 43.19 8.97 -21.50
CA ILE A 142 41.83 8.44 -21.55
C ILE A 142 41.82 7.07 -20.88
N THR A 143 41.51 7.03 -19.58
CA THR A 143 41.16 5.79 -18.91
C THR A 143 39.67 5.51 -19.16
N PRO A 144 39.27 4.40 -19.81
CA PRO A 144 37.86 4.14 -20.08
C PRO A 144 37.09 3.86 -18.78
N PRO A 145 35.84 4.32 -18.65
CA PRO A 145 35.04 4.09 -17.45
C PRO A 145 34.77 2.59 -17.26
N ARG A 146 35.05 2.11 -16.05
CA ARG A 146 34.87 0.71 -15.66
C ARG A 146 33.36 0.42 -15.56
N GLY A 147 32.78 -0.07 -16.66
CA GLY A 147 31.37 -0.47 -16.72
C GLY A 147 31.00 -1.53 -15.66
N PRO A 148 29.70 -1.66 -15.32
CA PRO A 148 29.25 -2.52 -14.23
C PRO A 148 29.56 -3.99 -14.50
N ARG A 149 30.31 -4.59 -13.57
CA ARG A 149 30.73 -5.99 -13.59
C ARG A 149 29.51 -6.91 -13.44
N ARG A 150 28.99 -7.43 -14.55
CA ARG A 150 27.99 -8.52 -14.56
C ARG A 150 28.56 -9.76 -13.85
N THR A 151 28.13 -10.03 -12.63
CA THR A 151 28.40 -11.29 -11.94
C THR A 151 27.36 -12.32 -12.39
N ALA A 152 27.76 -13.22 -13.29
CA ALA A 152 26.93 -14.36 -13.66
C ALA A 152 26.69 -15.24 -12.43
N ARG A 153 25.43 -15.35 -12.00
CA ARG A 153 24.99 -16.22 -10.91
C ARG A 153 25.06 -17.68 -11.40
N ARG A 154 26.10 -18.40 -10.98
CA ARG A 154 26.30 -19.82 -11.28
C ARG A 154 25.34 -20.64 -10.41
N THR A 155 24.36 -21.31 -11.03
CA THR A 155 23.53 -22.35 -10.39
C THR A 155 24.32 -23.66 -10.30
N PRO A 156 24.43 -24.33 -9.13
CA PRO A 156 24.97 -25.68 -9.06
C PRO A 156 23.93 -26.76 -9.39
N SER A 157 24.40 -27.81 -10.08
CA SER A 157 23.68 -28.97 -10.64
C SER A 157 22.94 -29.87 -9.63
N PRO A 158 21.98 -30.70 -10.09
CA PRO A 158 21.22 -31.62 -9.25
C PRO A 158 22.08 -32.80 -8.78
N LYS A 159 21.86 -33.23 -7.53
CA LYS A 159 22.47 -34.42 -6.94
C LYS A 159 21.82 -35.69 -7.52
N LEU A 160 22.67 -36.63 -7.93
CA LEU A 160 22.32 -38.05 -8.10
C LEU A 160 22.19 -38.71 -6.72
#